data_AF-A0A2U3CK36-F1
#
_entry.id   AF-A0A2U3CK36-F1
#
_cell.length_a   1.000
_cell.length_b   1.000
_cell.length_c   1.000
_cell.angle_alpha   90.00
_cell.angle_beta   90.00
_cell.angle_gamma   90.00
#
_symmetry.space_group_name_H-M   'P 1'
#
loop_
_entity.id
_entity.type
_entity.pdbx_description
1 polymer ?
#
loop_
_entity_poly.entity_id
_entity_poly.type
_entity_poly.pdbx_seq_one_letter_code
_entity_poly.pdbx_strand_id
1 'polypeptide(L)'
;MEKERVFALRRRVPSVEQVERMMDNAGGVVKGTGKERLRYFNIAIDITSHCDCMSAGGHLLVPDQGILYSEDPIAIDQASVDLVTKARGLPMSPAETGMNSPSGRIEPNERALEAENQKLGLYSRFVDPVSRPIIAETQLAAAYSQGIGSREYDLILVPSPQQKKKG
;
A
#
# COMPACT_ATOMS: atom_id res chain seq x y z
N MET A 1 35.12 29.73 9.83
CA MET A 1 33.93 29.17 10.49
C MET A 1 34.35 27.91 11.21
N GLU A 2 34.21 27.88 12.53
CA GLU A 2 34.44 26.68 13.32
C GLU A 2 33.35 25.65 12.98
N LYS A 3 33.72 24.37 12.81
CA LYS A 3 32.78 23.32 12.42
C LYS A 3 32.04 22.81 13.65
N GLU A 4 30.73 22.67 13.54
CA GLU A 4 29.90 22.05 14.57
C GLU A 4 30.26 20.56 14.77
N ARG A 5 30.23 20.10 16.01
CA ARG A 5 30.45 18.68 16.36
C ARG A 5 29.11 17.96 16.36
N VAL A 6 28.95 16.96 15.50
CA VAL A 6 27.73 16.14 15.40
C VAL A 6 28.03 14.73 15.91
N PHE A 7 27.20 14.25 16.84
CA PHE A 7 27.25 12.89 17.37
C PHE A 7 26.04 12.10 16.86
N ALA A 8 26.25 10.88 16.39
CA ALA A 8 25.20 10.04 15.86
C ALA A 8 25.04 8.75 16.68
N LEU A 9 23.86 8.57 17.26
CA LEU A 9 23.42 7.30 17.85
C LEU A 9 22.29 6.74 16.98
N ARG A 10 22.46 5.54 16.45
CA ARG A 10 21.46 4.89 15.60
C ARG A 10 20.77 3.77 16.37
N ARG A 11 19.46 3.87 16.54
CA ARG A 11 18.61 2.74 16.94
C ARG A 11 17.89 2.16 15.72
N ARG A 12 17.55 0.88 15.79
CA ARG A 12 16.62 0.27 14.83
C ARG A 12 15.22 0.85 15.09
N VAL A 13 14.54 1.23 14.02
CA VAL A 13 13.18 1.79 14.06
C VAL A 13 12.18 0.64 13.86
N PRO A 14 11.14 0.51 14.70
CA PRO A 14 10.05 -0.45 14.46
C PRO A 14 9.28 -0.13 13.18
N SER A 15 8.66 -1.13 12.55
CA SER A 15 7.98 -0.96 11.24
C SER A 15 6.88 0.09 11.26
N VAL A 16 6.08 0.12 12.34
CA VAL A 16 5.02 1.13 12.54
C VAL A 16 5.58 2.55 12.58
N GLU A 17 6.57 2.79 13.43
CA GLU A 17 7.22 4.12 13.52
C GLU A 17 7.86 4.51 12.19
N GLN A 18 8.41 3.56 11.44
CA GLN A 18 8.98 3.82 10.11
C GLN A 18 7.91 4.32 9.14
N VAL A 19 6.72 3.71 9.12
CA VAL A 19 5.61 4.14 8.26
C VAL A 19 5.05 5.49 8.70
N GLU A 20 4.91 5.75 10.00
CA GLU A 20 4.49 7.05 10.52
C GLU A 20 5.45 8.17 10.06
N ARG A 21 6.76 7.92 10.13
CA ARG A 21 7.79 8.85 9.61
C ARG A 21 7.69 9.04 8.10
N MET A 22 7.36 7.99 7.34
CA MET A 22 7.12 8.14 5.90
C MET A 22 5.93 9.06 5.64
N MET A 23 4.86 8.93 6.42
CA MET A 23 3.69 9.79 6.30
C MET A 23 3.97 11.23 6.72
N ASP A 24 4.78 11.47 7.75
CA ASP A 24 5.23 12.81 8.15
C ASP A 24 6.01 13.51 7.01
N ASN A 25 6.93 12.79 6.37
CA ASN A 25 7.66 13.31 5.21
C ASN A 25 6.73 13.61 4.03
N ALA A 26 5.81 12.68 3.70
CA ALA A 26 4.82 12.90 2.66
C ALA A 26 3.94 14.12 2.99
N GLY A 27 3.53 14.27 4.24
CA GLY A 27 2.75 15.41 4.69
C GLY A 27 3.51 16.73 4.59
N GLY A 28 4.82 16.74 4.86
CA GLY A 28 5.68 17.89 4.59
C GLY A 28 5.67 18.31 3.12
N VAL A 29 5.75 17.36 2.19
CA VAL A 29 5.66 17.64 0.75
C VAL A 29 4.29 18.16 0.36
N VAL A 30 3.22 17.52 0.81
CA VAL A 30 1.83 17.92 0.48
C VAL A 30 1.52 19.32 0.99
N LYS A 31 1.84 19.60 2.26
CA LYS A 31 1.58 20.90 2.89
C LYS A 31 2.49 22.00 2.32
N GLY A 32 3.76 21.69 2.06
CA GLY A 32 4.71 22.66 1.51
C GLY A 32 4.46 23.01 0.05
N THR A 33 3.95 22.05 -0.74
CA THR A 33 3.67 22.27 -2.17
C THR A 33 2.29 22.90 -2.39
N GLY A 34 1.31 22.57 -1.56
CA GLY A 34 -0.10 22.92 -1.75
C GLY A 34 -0.86 21.80 -2.48
N LYS A 35 -1.98 21.36 -1.91
CA LYS A 35 -2.79 20.25 -2.43
C LYS A 35 -3.28 20.52 -3.86
N GLU A 36 -3.55 21.78 -4.19
CA GLU A 36 -4.06 22.21 -5.49
C GLU A 36 -3.10 21.96 -6.64
N ARG A 37 -1.80 21.78 -6.35
CA ARG A 37 -0.72 21.57 -7.34
C ARG A 37 -0.30 20.11 -7.49
N LEU A 38 -0.86 19.22 -6.68
CA LEU A 38 -0.52 17.81 -6.68
C LEU A 38 -1.63 17.00 -7.31
N ARG A 39 -1.25 15.96 -8.04
CA ARG A 39 -2.14 14.99 -8.67
C ARG A 39 -1.55 13.61 -8.49
N TYR A 40 -2.39 12.65 -8.12
CA TYR A 40 -1.97 11.33 -7.70
C TYR A 40 -2.53 10.29 -8.64
N PHE A 41 -1.70 9.31 -8.98
CA PHE A 41 -2.08 8.16 -9.78
C PHE A 41 -1.49 6.91 -9.15
N ASN A 42 -2.33 5.89 -8.96
CA ASN A 42 -1.86 4.55 -8.55
C ASN A 42 -2.07 3.61 -9.73
N ILE A 43 -1.01 2.88 -10.08
CA ILE A 43 -1.05 1.86 -11.13
C ILE A 43 -1.15 0.52 -10.41
N ALA A 44 -2.37 0.09 -10.13
CA ALA A 44 -2.67 -1.14 -9.40
C ALA A 44 -2.77 -2.33 -10.36
N ILE A 45 -1.66 -2.62 -11.04
CA ILE A 45 -1.50 -3.73 -11.98
C ILE A 45 -0.34 -4.63 -11.51
N ASP A 46 -0.33 -5.88 -11.96
CA ASP A 46 0.74 -6.84 -11.64
C ASP A 46 1.03 -6.94 -10.13
N ILE A 47 -0.02 -6.95 -9.31
CA ILE A 47 0.11 -6.87 -7.84
C ILE A 47 0.74 -8.16 -7.32
N THR A 48 1.99 -8.10 -6.86
CA THR A 48 2.73 -9.29 -6.42
C THR A 48 2.90 -9.42 -4.91
N SER A 49 3.33 -10.61 -4.48
CA SER A 49 3.74 -10.90 -3.11
C SER A 49 5.06 -10.23 -2.69
N HIS A 50 5.75 -9.49 -3.54
CA HIS A 50 6.96 -8.77 -3.14
C HIS A 50 6.78 -7.28 -3.41
N CYS A 51 7.45 -6.45 -2.61
CA CYS A 51 7.60 -5.04 -2.91
C CYS A 51 8.36 -4.89 -4.23
N ASP A 52 7.96 -3.93 -5.07
CA ASP A 52 8.64 -3.62 -6.34
C ASP A 52 10.11 -3.21 -6.12
N CYS A 53 10.47 -2.83 -4.89
CA CYS A 53 11.83 -2.58 -4.47
C CYS A 53 12.73 -3.84 -4.43
N MET A 54 12.16 -5.04 -4.54
CA MET A 54 12.89 -6.30 -4.53
C MET A 54 13.39 -6.65 -5.93
N SER A 55 14.61 -7.20 -6.01
CA SER A 55 15.23 -7.60 -7.29
C SER A 55 14.57 -8.78 -7.99
N ALA A 56 13.78 -9.57 -7.26
CA ALA A 56 12.99 -10.67 -7.81
C ALA A 56 11.50 -10.34 -7.65
N GLY A 57 10.75 -10.49 -8.75
CA GLY A 57 9.30 -10.36 -8.74
C GLY A 57 8.64 -11.42 -7.86
N GLY A 58 7.53 -11.04 -7.22
CA GLY A 58 6.71 -11.96 -6.44
C GLY A 58 5.71 -12.74 -7.29
N HIS A 59 4.93 -13.60 -6.64
CA HIS A 59 3.76 -14.22 -7.27
C HIS A 59 2.63 -13.20 -7.37
N LEU A 60 1.93 -13.16 -8.51
CA LEU A 60 0.72 -12.36 -8.67
C LEU A 60 -0.33 -12.78 -7.64
N LEU A 61 -0.90 -11.81 -6.93
CA LEU A 61 -1.83 -12.06 -5.83
C LEU A 61 -3.28 -11.99 -6.29
N VAL A 62 -3.66 -10.91 -6.96
CA VAL A 62 -5.03 -10.58 -7.38
C VAL A 62 -5.01 -10.10 -8.85
N PRO A 63 -6.16 -10.10 -9.55
CA PRO A 63 -6.27 -9.44 -10.85
C PRO A 63 -5.91 -7.94 -10.77
N ASP A 64 -5.61 -7.34 -11.91
CA ASP A 64 -5.38 -5.90 -12.01
C ASP A 64 -6.62 -5.12 -11.53
N GLN A 65 -6.40 -4.09 -10.72
CA GLN A 65 -7.43 -3.13 -10.30
C GLN A 65 -7.47 -1.89 -11.22
N GLY A 66 -6.49 -1.78 -12.12
CA GLY A 66 -6.40 -0.73 -13.13
C GLY A 66 -5.59 0.47 -12.68
N ILE A 67 -5.87 1.63 -13.28
CA ILE A 67 -5.22 2.90 -12.96
C ILE A 67 -6.23 3.76 -12.20
N LEU A 68 -5.84 4.20 -11.01
CA LEU A 68 -6.61 5.13 -10.19
C LEU A 68 -6.03 6.53 -10.33
N TYR A 69 -6.89 7.53 -10.14
CA TYR A 69 -6.53 8.94 -10.12
C TYR A 69 -7.29 9.66 -9.01
N SER A 70 -6.63 10.62 -8.36
CA SER A 70 -7.26 11.52 -7.38
C SER A 70 -6.45 12.81 -7.22
N GLU A 71 -7.11 13.86 -6.73
CA GLU A 71 -6.45 15.05 -6.19
C GLU A 71 -6.18 14.93 -4.68
N ASP A 72 -6.72 13.90 -4.04
CA ASP A 72 -6.54 13.56 -2.63
C ASP A 72 -5.66 12.31 -2.49
N PRO A 73 -4.48 12.41 -1.83
CA PRO A 73 -3.53 11.31 -1.71
C PRO A 73 -4.02 10.17 -0.82
N ILE A 74 -4.87 10.45 0.17
CA ILE A 74 -5.35 9.42 1.09
C ILE A 74 -6.52 8.68 0.45
N ALA A 75 -7.41 9.39 -0.25
CA ALA A 75 -8.56 8.78 -0.89
C ALA A 75 -8.14 7.75 -1.95
N ILE A 76 -7.10 8.03 -2.74
CA ILE A 76 -6.61 7.10 -3.77
C ILE A 76 -5.93 5.86 -3.17
N ASP A 77 -5.16 6.04 -2.10
CA ASP A 77 -4.52 4.93 -1.40
C ASP A 77 -5.56 4.06 -0.68
N GLN A 78 -6.57 4.68 -0.05
CA GLN A 78 -7.69 3.95 0.53
C GLN A 78 -8.44 3.15 -0.53
N ALA A 79 -8.79 3.76 -1.67
CA ALA A 79 -9.45 3.06 -2.77
C ALA A 79 -8.59 1.90 -3.30
N SER A 80 -7.28 2.08 -3.40
CA SER A 80 -6.35 1.03 -3.83
C SER A 80 -6.34 -0.15 -2.85
N VAL A 81 -6.22 0.13 -1.55
CA VAL A 81 -6.25 -0.90 -0.49
C VAL A 81 -7.58 -1.64 -0.50
N ASP A 82 -8.70 -0.92 -0.61
CA ASP A 82 -10.03 -1.51 -0.61
C ASP A 82 -10.27 -2.42 -1.81
N LEU A 83 -9.91 -1.97 -3.02
CA LEU A 83 -10.08 -2.74 -4.25
C LEU A 83 -9.27 -4.04 -4.19
N VAL A 84 -7.99 -3.96 -3.78
CA VAL A 84 -7.13 -5.14 -3.65
C VAL A 84 -7.63 -6.08 -2.56
N THR A 85 -8.05 -5.54 -1.41
CA THR A 85 -8.57 -6.35 -0.31
C THR A 85 -9.87 -7.06 -0.70
N LYS A 86 -10.76 -6.42 -1.47
CA LYS A 86 -12.01 -7.02 -1.97
C LYS A 86 -11.81 -7.97 -3.15
N ALA A 87 -10.73 -7.84 -3.93
CA ALA A 87 -10.49 -8.65 -5.11
C ALA A 87 -10.27 -10.14 -4.76
N ARG A 88 -10.82 -11.06 -5.55
CA ARG A 88 -10.52 -12.50 -5.36
C ARG A 88 -9.04 -12.77 -5.64
N GLY A 89 -8.39 -13.59 -4.82
CA GLY A 89 -7.05 -14.10 -5.10
C GLY A 89 -7.02 -14.89 -6.41
N LEU A 90 -5.93 -14.75 -7.18
CA LEU A 90 -5.71 -15.54 -8.40
C LEU A 90 -5.54 -17.03 -8.07
N PRO A 91 -5.91 -17.94 -9.00
CA PRO A 91 -5.76 -19.37 -8.80
C PRO A 91 -4.34 -19.77 -8.38
N MET A 92 -4.22 -20.57 -7.31
CA MET A 92 -2.94 -21.01 -6.74
C MET A 92 -2.04 -19.87 -6.21
N SER A 93 -2.54 -18.64 -6.12
CA SER A 93 -1.78 -17.54 -5.55
C SER A 93 -1.76 -17.62 -4.03
N PRO A 94 -0.75 -17.01 -3.38
CA PRO A 94 -0.73 -16.85 -1.92
C PRO A 94 -1.99 -16.17 -1.34
N ALA A 95 -2.72 -15.38 -2.16
CA ALA A 95 -3.96 -14.73 -1.77
C ALA A 95 -5.21 -15.62 -1.92
N GLU A 96 -5.14 -16.75 -2.63
CA GLU A 96 -6.21 -17.76 -2.70
C GLU A 96 -5.96 -18.93 -1.74
N THR A 97 -4.76 -19.52 -1.79
CA THR A 97 -4.47 -20.81 -1.11
C THR A 97 -3.96 -20.66 0.30
N GLY A 98 -3.64 -19.43 0.70
CA GLY A 98 -2.94 -19.21 1.96
C GLY A 98 -1.45 -19.43 1.91
N MET A 99 -0.81 -18.97 2.99
CA MET A 99 0.65 -18.92 3.20
C MET A 99 1.34 -20.28 3.38
N ASN A 100 0.67 -21.40 3.07
CA ASN A 100 1.24 -22.76 3.12
C ASN A 100 1.73 -23.26 1.75
N SER A 101 1.86 -22.39 0.73
CA SER A 101 2.39 -22.79 -0.57
C SER A 101 3.86 -23.24 -0.48
N PRO A 102 4.25 -24.36 -1.14
CA PRO A 102 5.63 -24.84 -1.20
C PRO A 102 6.64 -23.85 -1.82
N SER A 103 6.17 -22.77 -2.46
CA SER A 103 7.00 -21.87 -3.28
C SER A 103 7.77 -20.79 -2.52
N GLY A 104 7.63 -20.66 -1.19
CA GLY A 104 8.45 -19.72 -0.43
C GLY A 104 8.12 -19.69 1.04
N ARG A 105 9.06 -20.14 1.88
CA ARG A 105 8.95 -20.04 3.35
C ARG A 105 8.82 -18.58 3.78
N ILE A 106 7.62 -18.20 4.18
CA ILE A 106 7.33 -17.07 5.07
C ILE A 106 6.39 -17.64 6.13
N GLU A 107 6.75 -17.45 7.39
CA GLU A 107 6.07 -18.05 8.55
C GLU A 107 4.55 -17.89 8.50
N PRO A 108 3.78 -18.95 8.79
CA PRO A 108 2.32 -18.90 8.78
C PRO A 108 1.84 -17.96 9.88
N ASN A 109 1.12 -16.90 9.51
CA ASN A 109 0.12 -16.36 10.41
C ASN A 109 -1.23 -16.67 9.77
N GLU A 110 -2.09 -17.38 10.49
CA GLU A 110 -3.40 -17.82 10.00
C GLU A 110 -4.33 -16.63 9.69
N ARG A 111 -3.99 -15.44 10.23
CA ARG A 111 -4.77 -14.21 10.09
C ARG A 111 -4.66 -13.60 8.69
N ALA A 112 -3.55 -13.80 7.99
CA ALA A 112 -3.28 -13.25 6.66
C ALA A 112 -4.38 -13.40 5.59
N LEU A 113 -5.25 -14.41 5.74
CA LEU A 113 -6.32 -14.74 4.80
C LEU A 113 -7.71 -14.36 5.30
N GLU A 114 -7.81 -13.81 6.51
CA GLU A 114 -9.05 -13.26 7.01
C GLU A 114 -9.50 -12.15 6.05
N ALA A 115 -10.79 -12.14 5.69
CA ALA A 115 -11.34 -11.23 4.68
C ALA A 115 -11.17 -9.74 5.05
N GLU A 116 -10.99 -9.46 6.34
CA GLU A 116 -10.75 -8.14 6.92
C GLU A 116 -9.28 -7.68 6.86
N ASN A 117 -8.33 -8.59 6.60
CA ASN A 117 -6.92 -8.26 6.58
C ASN A 117 -6.45 -7.78 5.20
N GLN A 118 -5.53 -6.83 5.23
CA GLN A 118 -4.99 -6.21 4.02
C GLN A 118 -4.06 -7.19 3.29
N LYS A 119 -4.27 -7.33 1.98
CA LYS A 119 -3.39 -8.16 1.13
C LYS A 119 -2.07 -7.45 0.80
N LEU A 120 -2.09 -6.10 0.80
CA LEU A 120 -0.91 -5.29 0.54
C LEU A 120 0.01 -5.26 1.77
N GLY A 121 1.32 -5.43 1.56
CA GLY A 121 2.31 -5.44 2.64
C GLY A 121 2.40 -6.74 3.44
N LEU A 122 1.45 -7.67 3.25
CA LEU A 122 1.36 -8.96 3.93
C LEU A 122 2.61 -9.84 3.76
N TYR A 123 3.34 -9.66 2.67
CA TYR A 123 4.52 -10.45 2.31
C TYR A 123 5.83 -9.66 2.42
N SER A 124 5.78 -8.44 2.99
CA SER A 124 6.96 -7.61 3.13
C SER A 124 7.97 -8.24 4.11
N ARG A 125 9.20 -8.46 3.62
CA ARG A 125 10.33 -8.86 4.48
C ARG A 125 10.83 -7.71 5.36
N PHE A 126 10.43 -6.48 5.07
CA PHE A 126 10.85 -5.27 5.77
C PHE A 126 9.89 -4.86 6.89
N VAL A 127 8.71 -5.49 6.95
CA VAL A 127 7.70 -5.28 8.01
C VAL A 127 7.69 -6.52 8.90
N ASP A 128 7.71 -6.30 10.21
CA ASP A 128 7.63 -7.38 11.19
C ASP A 128 6.30 -8.17 11.05
N PRO A 129 6.30 -9.48 11.36
CA PRO A 129 5.13 -10.34 11.13
C PRO A 129 3.83 -9.89 11.82
N VAL A 130 3.94 -9.18 12.95
CA VAL A 130 2.78 -8.69 13.72
C VAL A 130 2.14 -7.49 13.04
N SER A 131 2.95 -6.61 12.45
CA SER A 131 2.48 -5.38 11.81
C SER A 131 1.99 -5.58 10.38
N ARG A 132 2.43 -6.64 9.67
CA ARG A 132 2.06 -6.91 8.27
C ARG A 132 0.57 -6.81 7.95
N PRO A 133 -0.37 -7.40 8.72
CA PRO A 133 -1.80 -7.36 8.39
C PRO A 133 -2.42 -5.96 8.52
N ILE A 134 -1.78 -5.06 9.27
CA ILE A 134 -2.30 -3.73 9.64
C ILE A 134 -1.46 -2.58 9.08
N ILE A 135 -0.42 -2.87 8.29
CA ILE A 135 0.60 -1.86 7.96
C ILE A 135 0.07 -0.78 7.02
N ALA A 136 -0.81 -1.12 6.07
CA ALA A 136 -1.42 -0.11 5.20
C ALA A 136 -2.48 0.69 5.97
N GLU A 137 -3.20 0.07 6.93
CA GLU A 137 -4.11 0.81 7.82
C GLU A 137 -3.33 1.80 8.68
N THR A 138 -2.21 1.37 9.26
CA THR A 138 -1.29 2.22 10.02
C THR A 138 -0.85 3.42 9.18
N GLN A 139 -0.49 3.18 7.91
CA GLN A 139 -0.12 4.23 6.96
C GLN A 139 -1.26 5.22 6.72
N LEU A 140 -2.45 4.72 6.37
CA LEU A 140 -3.63 5.53 6.07
C LEU A 140 -4.10 6.34 7.29
N ALA A 141 -4.06 5.74 8.49
CA ALA A 141 -4.43 6.40 9.74
C ALA A 141 -3.42 7.51 10.10
N ALA A 142 -2.12 7.25 9.95
CA ALA A 142 -1.07 8.24 10.17
C ALA A 142 -1.20 9.42 9.20
N ALA A 143 -1.41 9.16 7.91
CA ALA A 143 -1.65 10.22 6.92
C ALA A 143 -2.93 11.02 7.26
N TYR A 144 -4.03 10.34 7.60
CA TYR A 144 -5.30 10.98 7.87
C TYR A 144 -5.24 11.89 9.09
N SER A 145 -4.59 11.44 10.17
CA SER A 145 -4.40 12.24 11.37
C SER A 145 -3.56 13.51 11.13
N GLN A 146 -2.73 13.54 10.09
CA GLN A 146 -1.99 14.73 9.67
C GLN A 146 -2.80 15.71 8.82
N GLY A 147 -4.03 15.37 8.44
CA GLY A 147 -4.95 16.22 7.67
C GLY A 147 -4.59 16.35 6.18
N ILE A 148 -3.82 15.42 5.63
CA ILE A 148 -3.33 15.53 4.23
C ILE A 148 -4.29 14.98 3.19
N GLY A 149 -5.40 14.36 3.60
CA GLY A 149 -6.46 13.86 2.72
C GLY A 149 -7.65 13.26 3.47
N SER A 150 -8.54 12.59 2.75
CA SER A 150 -9.79 11.97 3.22
C SER A 150 -9.72 10.43 3.20
N ARG A 151 -10.40 9.78 4.15
CA ARG A 151 -10.65 8.32 4.12
C ARG A 151 -11.88 7.95 3.30
N GLU A 152 -12.78 8.90 3.11
CA GLU A 152 -13.99 8.73 2.31
C GLU A 152 -13.73 9.09 0.85
N TYR A 153 -14.30 8.31 -0.07
CA TYR A 153 -14.18 8.50 -1.51
C TYR A 153 -15.40 7.94 -2.23
N ASP A 154 -15.73 8.54 -3.37
CA ASP A 154 -16.67 7.99 -4.34
C ASP A 154 -15.90 7.33 -5.48
N LEU A 155 -16.11 6.02 -5.69
CA LEU A 155 -15.47 5.32 -6.80
C LEU A 155 -16.26 5.55 -8.10
N ILE A 156 -15.71 6.38 -8.97
CA ILE A 156 -16.27 6.62 -10.31
C ILE A 156 -15.57 5.73 -11.33
N LEU A 157 -16.29 4.72 -11.82
CA LEU A 157 -15.77 3.84 -12.87
C LEU A 157 -15.83 4.52 -14.24
N VAL A 158 -14.67 4.67 -14.88
CA VAL A 158 -14.58 5.18 -16.25
C VAL A 158 -14.69 4.00 -17.22
N PRO A 159 -15.72 3.94 -18.08
CA PRO A 159 -15.89 2.82 -19.01
C PRO A 159 -14.77 2.80 -20.04
N SER A 160 -14.28 1.60 -20.37
CA SER A 160 -13.31 1.43 -21.44
C SER A 160 -13.88 1.97 -22.76
N PRO A 161 -13.07 2.68 -23.59
CA PRO A 161 -13.49 3.16 -24.90
C PRO A 161 -14.13 2.09 -25.80
N GLN A 162 -13.78 0.82 -25.56
CA GLN A 162 -14.26 -0.33 -26.35
C GLN A 162 -15.70 -0.76 -26.01
N GLN A 163 -16.28 -0.31 -24.89
CA GLN A 163 -17.65 -0.66 -24.48
C GLN A 163 -18.74 0.21 -25.14
N LYS A 164 -18.38 1.24 -25.92
CA LYS A 164 -19.34 2.10 -26.65
C LYS A 164 -19.91 1.51 -27.95
N LYS A 165 -19.58 0.27 -28.33
CA LYS A 165 -20.07 -0.39 -29.56
C LYS A 165 -21.00 -1.58 -29.29
N LYS A 166 -22.12 -1.35 -28.62
CA LYS A 166 -23.34 -2.19 -28.75
C LYS A 166 -24.57 -1.29 -28.58
N GLY A 167 -24.87 -0.56 -29.64
CA GLY A 167 -26.17 0.04 -29.91
C GLY A 167 -26.74 -0.62 -31.16
#